data_AF-A0AAW6RCW6-F1
#
_entry.id   AF-A0AAW6RCW6-F1
#
_cell.length_a   1.000
_cell.length_b   1.000
_cell.length_c   1.000
_cell.angle_alpha   90.00
_cell.angle_beta   90.00
_cell.angle_gamma   90.00
#
_symmetry.space_group_name_H-M   'P 1'
#
loop_
_entity.id
_entity.type
_entity.pdbx_description
1 polymer ?
#
loop_
_entity_poly.entity_id
_entity_poly.type
_entity_poly.pdbx_seq_one_letter_code
_entity_poly.pdbx_strand_id
1 'polypeptide(L)'
;MTQGDRAENVAVDLGELAAAAQLTGVWTEDCADRFSTTGRRMNDSLSGWAGTSGAAMEKITTRWEEVNRRLVEHVGSLSVGFQLAHYELSSADRESADQMERSTLLNLD
;
A
#
# COMPACT_ATOMS: atom_id res chain seq x y z
N MET A 1 -27.94 -24.36 15.85
CA MET A 1 -26.54 -23.91 16.00
C MET A 1 -26.39 -22.69 15.13
N THR A 2 -26.49 -21.50 15.73
CA THR A 2 -26.42 -20.22 15.04
C THR A 2 -24.98 -19.78 14.91
N GLN A 3 -24.51 -19.75 13.66
CA GLN A 3 -23.68 -18.71 13.05
C GLN A 3 -23.20 -17.64 14.04
N GLY A 4 -22.04 -17.89 14.63
CA GLY A 4 -21.43 -17.06 15.65
C GLY A 4 -20.00 -17.52 15.89
N ASP A 5 -19.28 -17.82 14.82
CA ASP A 5 -17.82 -17.83 14.89
C ASP A 5 -17.43 -16.41 15.27
N ARG A 6 -17.07 -16.28 16.55
CA ARG A 6 -16.45 -15.09 17.13
C ARG A 6 -15.34 -14.68 16.16
N ALA A 7 -15.50 -13.53 15.53
CA ALA A 7 -14.32 -12.77 15.13
C ALA A 7 -13.49 -12.66 16.41
N GLU A 8 -12.37 -13.37 16.49
CA GLU A 8 -11.36 -13.09 17.50
C GLU A 8 -11.10 -11.58 17.37
N ASN A 9 -11.31 -10.84 18.45
CA ASN A 9 -10.99 -9.42 18.48
C ASN A 9 -9.47 -9.31 18.30
N VAL A 10 -9.04 -9.24 17.05
CA VAL A 10 -7.67 -8.90 16.71
C VAL A 10 -7.51 -7.46 17.13
N ALA A 11 -6.86 -7.25 18.27
CA ALA A 11 -6.44 -5.92 18.68
C ALA A 11 -5.43 -5.44 17.63
N VAL A 12 -5.89 -4.56 16.73
CA VAL A 12 -5.04 -3.93 15.72
C VAL A 12 -4.42 -2.70 16.36
N ASP A 13 -3.09 -2.67 16.48
CA ASP A 13 -2.37 -1.49 16.95
C ASP A 13 -2.37 -0.42 15.85
N LEU A 14 -3.08 0.69 16.10
CA LEU A 14 -3.15 1.84 15.20
C LEU A 14 -1.77 2.43 14.88
N GLY A 15 -0.85 2.42 15.85
CA GLY A 15 0.53 2.86 15.67
C GLY A 15 1.30 1.97 14.71
N GLU A 16 1.15 0.64 14.84
CA GLU A 16 1.77 -0.31 13.89
C GLU A 16 1.16 -0.19 12.49
N LEU A 17 -0.15 0.04 12.40
CA LEU A 17 -0.83 0.23 11.13
C LEU A 17 -0.41 1.52 10.42
N ALA A 18 -0.26 2.62 11.17
CA ALA A 18 0.29 3.87 10.65
C ALA A 18 1.75 3.73 10.21
N ALA A 19 2.57 3.01 10.98
CA ALA A 19 3.95 2.72 10.62
C ALA A 19 4.03 1.86 9.34
N ALA A 20 3.17 0.84 9.21
CA ALA A 20 3.08 0.01 8.02
C ALA A 20 2.66 0.83 6.78
N ALA A 21 1.69 1.73 6.93
CA ALA A 21 1.27 2.66 5.87
C ALA A 21 2.42 3.58 5.43
N GLN A 22 3.17 4.17 6.36
CA GLN A 22 4.32 5.02 6.03
C GLN A 22 5.43 4.24 5.33
N LEU A 23 5.78 3.06 5.85
CA LEU A 23 6.83 2.22 5.28
C LEU A 23 6.48 1.79 3.85
N THR A 24 5.24 1.38 3.60
CA THR A 24 4.76 0.98 2.27
C THR A 24 4.66 2.17 1.31
N GLY A 25 4.30 3.35 1.80
CA GLY A 25 4.37 4.60 1.03
C GLY A 25 5.80 4.91 0.55
N VAL A 26 6.77 4.90 1.47
CA VAL A 26 8.19 5.09 1.15
C VAL A 26 8.67 4.06 0.13
N TRP A 27 8.31 2.79 0.31
CA TRP A 27 8.66 1.74 -0.66
C TRP A 27 8.07 1.97 -2.04
N THR A 28 6.85 2.54 -2.13
CA THR A 28 6.22 2.87 -3.41
C THR A 28 7.03 3.91 -4.16
N GLU A 29 7.43 4.98 -3.47
CA GLU A 29 8.24 6.07 -4.03
C GLU A 29 9.63 5.56 -4.45
N ASP A 30 10.32 4.83 -3.56
CA ASP A 30 11.64 4.26 -3.83
C ASP A 30 11.62 3.29 -5.03
N CYS A 31 10.56 2.48 -5.14
CA CYS A 31 10.38 1.57 -6.27
C CYS A 31 10.14 2.35 -7.57
N ALA A 32 9.24 3.35 -7.55
CA ALA A 32 8.98 4.18 -8.71
C ALA A 32 10.25 4.86 -9.24
N ASP A 33 11.08 5.41 -8.35
CA ASP A 33 12.32 6.09 -8.69
C ASP A 33 13.40 5.15 -9.23
N ARG A 34 13.63 4.02 -8.55
CA ARG A 34 14.64 3.03 -8.97
C ARG A 34 14.26 2.39 -10.30
N PHE A 35 12.98 2.08 -10.49
CA PHE A 35 12.50 1.58 -11.76
C PHE A 35 12.61 2.66 -12.83
N SER A 36 12.06 3.86 -12.66
CA SER A 36 12.20 4.95 -13.65
C SER A 36 13.65 5.20 -14.08
N THR A 37 14.59 5.17 -13.14
CA THR A 37 16.03 5.31 -13.42
C THR A 37 16.58 4.14 -14.24
N THR A 38 16.21 2.91 -13.88
CA THR A 38 16.65 1.70 -14.60
C THR A 38 16.05 1.64 -16.00
N GLY A 39 14.77 1.96 -16.15
CA GLY A 39 14.07 2.02 -17.43
C GLY A 39 14.69 3.03 -18.38
N ARG A 40 15.02 4.24 -17.89
CA ARG A 40 15.76 5.24 -18.68
C ARG A 40 17.11 4.72 -19.15
N ARG A 41 17.92 4.12 -18.25
CA ARG A 41 19.23 3.55 -18.62
C ARG A 41 19.11 2.44 -19.66
N MET A 42 18.09 1.59 -19.53
CA MET A 42 17.80 0.55 -20.52
C MET A 42 17.44 1.17 -21.87
N ASN A 43 16.54 2.15 -21.88
CA ASN A 43 16.13 2.83 -23.11
C ASN A 43 17.30 3.57 -23.78
N ASP A 44 18.14 4.26 -23.01
CA ASP A 44 19.35 4.93 -23.50
C ASP A 44 20.30 3.91 -24.16
N SER A 45 20.41 2.70 -23.58
CA SER A 45 21.25 1.63 -24.13
C SER A 45 20.71 1.05 -25.44
N LEU A 46 19.40 1.13 -25.71
CA LEU A 46 18.78 0.61 -26.94
C LEU A 46 19.24 1.35 -28.20
N SER A 47 19.64 2.62 -28.08
CA SER A 47 20.13 3.43 -29.21
C SER A 47 21.35 2.83 -29.93
N GLY A 48 22.09 1.94 -29.27
CA GLY A 48 23.24 1.22 -29.84
C GLY A 48 22.95 -0.18 -30.40
N TRP A 49 21.71 -0.70 -30.24
CA TRP A 49 21.38 -2.08 -30.55
C TRP A 49 20.51 -2.15 -31.81
N ALA A 50 21.06 -2.70 -32.90
CA ALA A 50 20.37 -2.85 -34.18
C ALA A 50 20.04 -4.32 -34.49
N GLY A 51 19.07 -4.51 -35.38
CA GLY A 51 18.66 -5.83 -35.88
C GLY A 51 17.95 -6.69 -34.82
N THR A 52 18.14 -7.99 -34.89
CA THR A 52 17.45 -8.97 -34.01
C THR A 52 17.77 -8.77 -32.53
N SER A 53 18.96 -8.29 -32.20
CA SER A 53 19.36 -7.97 -30.83
C SER A 53 18.59 -6.77 -30.25
N GLY A 54 18.41 -5.71 -31.05
CA GLY A 54 17.59 -4.55 -30.68
C GLY A 54 16.13 -4.94 -30.45
N ALA A 55 15.55 -5.72 -31.36
CA ALA A 55 14.16 -6.19 -31.22
C ALA A 55 13.95 -7.13 -30.02
N ALA A 56 14.95 -7.95 -29.67
CA ALA A 56 14.90 -8.76 -28.45
C ALA A 56 14.97 -7.88 -27.19
N MET A 57 15.80 -6.85 -27.23
CA MET A 57 16.01 -5.95 -26.11
C MET A 57 14.78 -5.05 -25.88
N GLU A 58 14.15 -4.55 -26.94
CA GLU A 58 12.87 -3.82 -26.90
C GLU A 58 11.75 -4.64 -26.23
N LYS A 59 11.68 -5.94 -26.50
CA LYS A 59 10.71 -6.84 -25.84
C LYS A 59 11.00 -6.97 -24.34
N ILE A 60 12.27 -7.08 -23.98
CA ILE A 60 12.69 -7.20 -22.58
C ILE A 60 12.39 -5.90 -21.82
N THR A 61 12.73 -4.74 -22.40
CA THR A 61 12.48 -3.43 -21.78
C THR A 61 10.99 -3.15 -21.63
N THR A 62 10.19 -3.40 -22.68
CA THR A 62 8.72 -3.28 -22.61
C THR A 62 8.12 -4.16 -21.52
N ARG A 63 8.57 -5.42 -21.41
CA ARG A 63 8.09 -6.33 -20.36
C ARG A 63 8.51 -5.86 -18.97
N TRP A 64 9.73 -5.35 -18.84
CA TRP A 64 10.27 -4.84 -17.58
C TRP A 64 9.48 -3.61 -17.13
N GLU A 65 9.17 -2.67 -18.02
CA GLU A 65 8.34 -1.49 -17.72
C GLU A 65 6.95 -1.89 -17.21
N GLU A 66 6.30 -2.82 -17.91
CA GLU A 66 4.97 -3.29 -17.54
C GLU A 66 4.93 -3.99 -16.17
N VAL A 67 5.92 -4.84 -15.87
CA VAL A 67 6.00 -5.51 -14.56
C VAL A 67 6.22 -4.51 -13.44
N ASN A 68 7.08 -3.52 -13.64
CA ASN A 68 7.35 -2.51 -12.61
C ASN A 68 6.19 -1.57 -12.39
N ARG A 69 5.47 -1.19 -13.45
CA ARG A 69 4.22 -0.43 -13.33
C ARG A 69 3.23 -1.17 -12.43
N ARG A 70 3.01 -2.46 -12.67
CA ARG A 70 2.12 -3.30 -11.83
C ARG A 70 2.59 -3.40 -10.39
N LEU A 71 3.90 -3.52 -10.16
CA LEU A 71 4.45 -3.59 -8.82
C LEU A 71 4.23 -2.28 -8.05
N VAL A 72 4.52 -1.13 -8.67
CA VAL A 72 4.28 0.19 -8.07
C VAL A 72 2.79 0.39 -7.77
N GLU A 73 1.90 0.03 -8.70
CA GLU A 73 0.45 0.08 -8.48
C GLU A 73 0.01 -0.81 -7.31
N HIS A 74 0.57 -2.02 -7.19
CA HIS A 74 0.22 -2.94 -6.11
C HIS A 74 0.69 -2.42 -4.74
N VAL A 75 1.93 -1.96 -4.62
CA VAL A 75 2.45 -1.38 -3.36
C VAL A 75 1.68 -0.11 -3.00
N GLY A 76 1.37 0.74 -3.98
CA GLY A 76 0.52 1.92 -3.77
C GLY A 76 -0.88 1.57 -3.26
N SER A 77 -1.52 0.54 -3.82
CA SER A 77 -2.82 0.06 -3.34
C SER A 77 -2.77 -0.46 -1.90
N LEU A 78 -1.70 -1.15 -1.51
CA LEU A 78 -1.50 -1.62 -0.13
C LEU A 78 -1.32 -0.44 0.84
N SER A 79 -0.52 0.55 0.45
CA SER A 79 -0.31 1.77 1.23
C SER A 79 -1.63 2.50 1.48
N VAL A 80 -2.46 2.68 0.45
CA VAL A 80 -3.79 3.31 0.59
C VAL A 80 -4.70 2.45 1.48
N GLY A 81 -4.66 1.13 1.31
CA GLY A 81 -5.44 0.20 2.16
C GLY A 81 -5.11 0.34 3.65
N PHE A 82 -3.82 0.42 4.00
CA PHE A 82 -3.40 0.63 5.39
C PHE A 82 -3.81 2.00 5.93
N GLN A 83 -3.73 3.06 5.11
CA GLN A 83 -4.19 4.41 5.51
C GLN A 83 -5.70 4.45 5.78
N LEU A 84 -6.50 3.80 4.93
CA LEU A 84 -7.94 3.69 5.10
C LEU A 84 -8.30 2.90 6.35
N ALA A 85 -7.67 1.74 6.55
CA ALA A 85 -7.88 0.94 7.76
C ALA A 85 -7.53 1.74 9.03
N HIS A 86 -6.41 2.47 9.03
CA HIS A 86 -6.05 3.34 10.14
C HIS A 86 -7.12 4.41 10.41
N TYR A 87 -7.60 5.07 9.36
CA TYR A 87 -8.65 6.06 9.47
C TYR A 87 -9.94 5.47 10.06
N GLU A 88 -10.42 4.35 9.50
CA GLU A 88 -11.64 3.67 9.95
C GLU A 88 -11.56 3.24 11.41
N LEU A 89 -10.49 2.54 11.81
CA LEU A 89 -10.31 2.12 13.20
C LEU A 89 -10.18 3.33 14.15
N SER A 90 -9.42 4.36 13.78
CA SER A 90 -9.28 5.57 14.62
C SER A 90 -10.60 6.32 14.80
N SER A 91 -11.50 6.25 13.81
CA SER A 91 -12.83 6.85 13.90
C SER A 91 -13.75 6.03 14.80
N ALA A 92 -13.70 4.70 14.72
CA ALA A 92 -14.47 3.80 15.57
C ALA A 92 -14.03 3.86 17.04
N ASP A 93 -12.72 3.99 17.31
CA ASP A 93 -12.20 4.16 18.66
C ASP A 93 -12.68 5.47 19.30
N ARG A 94 -12.70 6.56 18.51
CA ARG A 94 -13.21 7.85 18.98
C ARG A 94 -14.70 7.81 19.27
N GLU A 95 -15.50 7.24 18.37
CA GLU A 95 -16.95 7.09 18.57
C GLU A 95 -17.26 6.23 19.81
N SER A 96 -16.51 5.15 20.01
CA SER A 96 -16.64 4.30 21.19
C SER A 96 -16.28 5.04 22.49
N ALA A 97 -15.20 5.83 22.48
CA ALA A 97 -14.81 6.65 23.62
C ALA A 97 -15.86 7.72 23.97
N ASP A 98 -16.37 8.43 22.96
CA ASP A 98 -17.43 9.45 23.12
C ASP A 98 -18.72 8.83 23.68
N GLN A 99 -19.09 7.62 23.22
CA GLN A 99 -20.25 6.90 23.71
C GLN A 99 -20.08 6.44 25.16
N MET A 100 -18.89 5.97 25.54
CA MET A 100 -18.58 5.58 26.91
C MET A 100 -18.62 6.79 27.85
N GLU A 101 -17.99 7.91 27.49
CA GLU A 101 -18.02 9.15 28.27
C GLU A 101 -19.46 9.64 28.49
N ARG A 102 -20.26 9.66 27.42
CA ARG A 102 -21.67 10.03 27.49
C ARG A 102 -22.49 9.08 28.37
N SER A 103 -22.23 7.78 28.31
CA SER A 103 -22.89 6.79 29.14
C SER A 103 -22.51 6.93 30.61
N THR A 104 -21.26 7.26 30.91
CA THR A 104 -20.82 7.55 32.29
C THR A 104 -21.50 8.80 32.84
N LEU A 105 -21.61 9.86 32.03
CA LEU A 105 -22.30 11.10 32.43
C LEU A 105 -23.81 10.90 32.67
N LEU A 106 -24.46 10.04 31.88
CA LEU A 106 -25.90 9.75 32.00
C LEU A 106 -26.24 8.74 33.12
N ASN A 107 -25.28 7.98 33.62
CA ASN A 107 -25.46 7.03 34.74
C ASN A 107 -25.01 7.62 36.10
N LEU A 108 -24.79 8.93 36.18
CA LEU A 108 -24.41 9.66 37.39
C LEU A 108 -25.60 10.37 38.08
N ASP A 109 -26.83 10.12 37.66
CA ASP A 109 -28.08 10.49 38.36
C ASP A 109 -28.65 9.30 39.17
#